data_AF-A0A149PXS7-F1
#
_entry.id   AF-A0A149PXS7-F1
#
_cell.length_a   1.000
_cell.length_b   1.000
_cell.length_c   1.000
_cell.angle_alpha   90.00
_cell.angle_beta   90.00
_cell.angle_gamma   90.00
#
_symmetry.space_group_name_H-M   'P 1'
#
loop_
_entity.id
_entity.type
_entity.pdbx_description
1 polymer ?
#
loop_
_entity_poly.entity_id
_entity_poly.type
_entity_poly.pdbx_seq_one_letter_code
_entity_poly.pdbx_strand_id
1 'polypeptide(L)'
;MDADTKLRDFENYLRRFITEVMKRKYGPGWLSSLRMDENVKKWKARMEEESKKRKSVSADTRILFYAEFYELTEILEKFWPHFFQETLGKFRPIKDKLKELEGLRNPAAHGRTLMPSEREFISGTTGQLRAVFGRYSSTLFGADDDPYPQMLSVEDSLGTLIEFKKDMRQHIRTTNKVVQVGQQIEIVALAEDPSGEDLEYLFRTLHMSVNTGWTASNQWSYVFTDADVGEMCDVSVRVRSKRPHHRMRSHIPSESHDDLMTLRYSVRPAL
;
A
#
# COMPACT_ATOMS: atom_id res chain seq x y z
N MET A 1 -13.90 1.20 -7.85
CA MET A 1 -12.55 1.80 -7.72
C MET A 1 -12.21 2.47 -9.04
N ASP A 2 -11.77 3.72 -9.01
CA ASP A 2 -11.45 4.51 -10.21
C ASP A 2 -10.16 4.03 -10.90
N ALA A 3 -10.04 4.22 -12.21
CA ALA A 3 -8.91 3.69 -13.01
C ALA A 3 -7.57 4.31 -12.60
N ASP A 4 -7.56 5.59 -12.25
CA ASP A 4 -6.37 6.28 -11.72
C ASP A 4 -5.91 5.66 -10.41
N THR A 5 -6.86 5.27 -9.56
CA THR A 5 -6.55 4.57 -8.30
C THR A 5 -5.92 3.21 -8.59
N LYS A 6 -6.48 2.42 -9.51
CA LYS A 6 -5.91 1.11 -9.88
C LYS A 6 -4.49 1.21 -10.42
N LEU A 7 -4.22 2.23 -11.26
CA LEU A 7 -2.90 2.43 -11.84
C LEU A 7 -1.89 2.85 -10.77
N ARG A 8 -2.26 3.80 -9.90
CA ARG A 8 -1.44 4.20 -8.75
C ARG A 8 -1.13 3.02 -7.83
N ASP A 9 -2.13 2.18 -7.55
CA ASP A 9 -1.96 1.01 -6.70
C ASP A 9 -1.03 -0.03 -7.35
N PHE A 10 -1.10 -0.18 -8.68
CA PHE A 10 -0.17 -1.02 -9.43
C PHE A 10 1.26 -0.47 -9.46
N GLU A 11 1.44 0.85 -9.59
CA GLU A 11 2.74 1.50 -9.49
C GLU A 11 3.37 1.28 -8.11
N ASN A 12 2.58 1.46 -7.04
CA ASN A 12 2.99 1.17 -5.68
C ASN A 12 3.34 -0.31 -5.47
N TYR A 13 2.60 -1.22 -6.10
CA TYR A 13 2.93 -2.64 -6.12
C TYR A 13 4.29 -2.91 -6.76
N LEU A 14 4.56 -2.36 -7.95
CA LEU A 14 5.85 -2.55 -8.63
C LEU A 14 7.02 -2.06 -7.77
N ARG A 15 6.87 -0.92 -7.09
CA ARG A 15 7.90 -0.40 -6.18
C ARG A 15 8.21 -1.37 -5.05
N ARG A 16 7.17 -1.96 -4.46
CA ARG A 16 7.30 -2.96 -3.39
C ARG A 16 7.93 -4.24 -3.91
N PHE A 17 7.42 -4.76 -5.02
CA PHE A 17 7.94 -5.95 -5.69
C PHE A 17 9.44 -5.83 -5.98
N ILE A 18 9.86 -4.72 -6.61
CA ILE A 18 11.28 -4.46 -6.90
C ILE A 18 12.08 -4.38 -5.59
N THR A 19 11.59 -3.64 -4.59
CA THR A 19 12.26 -3.51 -3.29
C THR A 19 12.48 -4.88 -2.63
N GLU A 20 11.43 -5.71 -2.59
CA GLU A 20 11.45 -7.06 -2.02
C GLU A 20 12.47 -7.95 -2.72
N VAL A 21 12.38 -8.06 -4.06
CA VAL A 21 13.31 -8.88 -4.85
C VAL A 21 14.75 -8.42 -4.66
N MET A 22 15.00 -7.12 -4.72
CA MET A 22 16.34 -6.57 -4.60
C MET A 22 16.92 -6.75 -3.19
N LYS A 23 16.13 -6.53 -2.13
CA LYS A 23 16.54 -6.81 -0.74
C LYS A 23 16.90 -8.27 -0.53
N ARG A 24 16.16 -9.21 -1.12
CA ARG A 24 16.47 -10.64 -1.00
C ARG A 24 17.73 -11.04 -1.76
N LYS A 25 17.95 -10.49 -2.96
CA LYS A 25 19.12 -10.83 -3.80
C LYS A 25 20.40 -10.15 -3.32
N TYR A 26 20.32 -8.95 -2.75
CA TYR A 26 21.49 -8.12 -2.44
C TYR A 26 21.58 -7.63 -0.99
N GLY A 27 20.60 -7.94 -0.14
CA GLY A 27 20.60 -7.56 1.27
C GLY A 27 20.41 -6.05 1.52
N PRO A 28 20.85 -5.54 2.68
CA PRO A 28 20.66 -4.13 3.06
C PRO A 28 21.27 -3.10 2.10
N GLY A 29 22.31 -3.49 1.35
CA GLY A 29 23.00 -2.64 0.36
C GLY A 29 22.39 -2.66 -1.04
N TRP A 30 21.20 -3.26 -1.23
CA TRP A 30 20.59 -3.49 -2.55
C TRP A 30 20.46 -2.24 -3.42
N LEU A 31 20.30 -1.07 -2.82
CA LEU A 31 20.13 0.18 -3.55
C LEU A 31 21.37 0.51 -4.40
N SER A 32 22.57 0.25 -3.87
CA SER A 32 23.83 0.41 -4.61
C SER A 32 23.95 -0.58 -5.78
N SER A 33 23.34 -1.76 -5.64
CA SER A 33 23.31 -2.77 -6.71
C SER A 33 22.51 -2.32 -7.93
N LEU A 34 21.58 -1.37 -7.78
CA LEU A 34 20.88 -0.78 -8.93
C LEU A 34 21.85 -0.10 -9.90
N ARG A 35 23.01 0.39 -9.46
CA ARG A 35 23.95 1.21 -10.27
C ARG A 35 23.20 2.33 -11.03
N MET A 36 22.37 3.07 -10.30
CA MET A 36 21.57 4.20 -10.79
C MET A 36 21.80 5.40 -9.87
N ASP A 37 23.06 5.73 -9.57
CA ASP A 37 23.43 6.72 -8.56
C ASP A 37 22.78 8.09 -8.81
N GLU A 38 22.69 8.51 -10.08
CA GLU A 38 22.04 9.76 -10.46
C GLU A 38 20.52 9.74 -10.22
N ASN A 39 19.83 8.63 -10.52
CA ASN A 39 18.40 8.50 -10.22
C ASN A 39 18.17 8.45 -8.71
N VAL A 40 19.01 7.70 -7.97
CA VAL A 40 18.92 7.63 -6.51
C VAL A 40 19.12 9.01 -5.87
N LYS A 41 20.05 9.83 -6.38
CA LYS A 41 20.20 11.24 -5.94
C LYS A 41 18.92 12.04 -6.21
N LYS A 42 18.32 11.92 -7.40
CA LYS A 42 17.05 12.59 -7.74
C LYS A 42 15.91 12.17 -6.83
N TRP A 43 15.76 10.88 -6.55
CA TRP A 43 14.73 10.36 -5.66
C TRP A 43 14.91 10.88 -4.23
N LYS A 44 16.15 10.91 -3.72
CA LYS A 44 16.46 11.51 -2.41
C LYS A 44 16.14 12.99 -2.37
N ALA A 45 16.47 13.74 -3.43
CA ALA A 45 16.15 15.16 -3.51
C ALA A 45 14.63 15.42 -3.49
N ARG A 46 13.84 14.63 -4.23
CA ARG A 46 12.36 14.69 -4.19
C ARG A 46 11.82 14.38 -2.79
N MET A 47 12.35 13.34 -2.14
CA MET A 47 12.00 12.97 -0.77
C MET A 47 12.29 14.09 0.23
N GLU A 48 13.45 14.73 0.13
CA GLU A 48 13.80 15.88 0.97
C GLU A 48 12.91 17.09 0.70
N GLU A 49 12.56 17.36 -0.57
CA GLU A 49 11.68 18.45 -0.94
C GLU A 49 10.26 18.25 -0.39
N GLU A 50 9.69 17.04 -0.51
CA GLU A 50 8.40 16.72 0.08
C GLU A 50 8.41 16.81 1.60
N SER A 51 9.47 16.32 2.25
CA SER A 51 9.66 16.43 3.70
C SER A 51 9.70 17.90 4.16
N LYS A 52 10.38 18.77 3.42
CA LYS A 52 10.42 20.22 3.70
C LYS A 52 9.06 20.89 3.52
N LYS A 53 8.28 20.48 2.51
CA LYS A 53 6.92 21.00 2.25
C LYS A 53 5.92 20.55 3.31
N ARG A 54 6.09 19.35 3.88
CA ARG A 54 5.15 18.73 4.83
C ARG A 54 5.73 18.63 6.25
N LYS A 55 6.07 19.78 6.87
CA LYS A 55 6.71 19.84 8.21
C LYS A 55 5.93 19.12 9.34
N SER A 56 4.63 18.88 9.18
CA SER A 56 3.76 18.23 10.17
C SER A 56 3.50 16.74 9.91
N VAL A 57 3.96 16.19 8.78
CA VAL A 57 3.70 14.81 8.33
C VAL A 57 5.01 14.03 8.32
N SER A 58 5.00 12.79 8.81
CA SER A 58 6.17 11.92 8.67
C SER A 58 6.43 11.64 7.18
N ALA A 59 7.61 12.02 6.69
CA ALA A 59 7.99 11.76 5.30
C ALA A 59 8.11 10.26 5.02
N ASP A 60 7.62 9.81 3.87
CA ASP A 60 7.77 8.43 3.42
C ASP A 60 9.27 8.13 3.20
N THR A 61 9.79 7.11 3.87
CA THR A 61 11.23 6.78 3.83
C THR A 61 11.59 5.81 2.70
N ARG A 62 10.60 5.32 1.96
CA ARG A 62 10.78 4.30 0.93
C ARG A 62 11.26 4.95 -0.36
N ILE A 63 12.56 4.84 -0.64
CA ILE A 63 13.19 5.57 -1.76
C ILE A 63 12.54 5.36 -3.12
N LEU A 64 12.06 4.14 -3.43
CA LEU A 64 11.40 3.88 -4.72
C LEU A 64 10.02 4.52 -4.82
N PHE A 65 9.39 5.01 -3.74
CA PHE A 65 8.14 5.79 -3.83
C PHE A 65 8.32 7.15 -4.49
N TYR A 66 9.56 7.58 -4.68
CA TYR A 66 9.93 8.83 -5.36
C TYR A 66 10.47 8.63 -6.78
N ALA A 67 10.52 7.38 -7.27
CA ALA A 67 10.87 7.08 -8.66
C ALA A 67 9.67 7.32 -9.58
N GLU A 68 9.88 7.56 -10.87
CA GLU A 68 8.81 7.64 -11.88
C GLU A 68 8.49 6.24 -12.44
N PHE A 69 7.37 6.11 -13.15
CA PHE A 69 6.92 4.84 -13.71
C PHE A 69 7.93 4.24 -14.72
N TYR A 70 8.45 5.05 -15.66
CA TYR A 70 9.50 4.60 -16.58
C TYR A 70 10.75 4.10 -15.84
N GLU A 71 11.14 4.72 -14.72
CA GLU A 71 12.33 4.31 -13.95
C GLU A 71 12.14 2.93 -13.33
N LEU A 72 10.90 2.56 -12.94
CA LEU A 72 10.57 1.20 -12.50
C LEU A 72 10.70 0.20 -13.66
N THR A 73 10.27 0.60 -14.86
CA THR A 73 10.39 -0.23 -16.07
C THR A 73 11.86 -0.44 -16.45
N GLU A 74 12.71 0.58 -16.32
CA GLU A 74 14.16 0.50 -16.53
C GLU A 74 14.83 -0.46 -15.54
N ILE A 75 14.44 -0.41 -14.26
CA ILE A 75 14.95 -1.35 -13.25
C ILE A 75 14.55 -2.78 -13.64
N LEU A 76 13.27 -3.02 -13.97
CA LEU A 76 12.81 -4.35 -14.39
C LEU A 76 13.55 -4.84 -15.62
N GLU A 77 13.76 -4.00 -16.64
CA GLU A 77 14.51 -4.35 -17.85
C GLU A 77 15.94 -4.78 -17.54
N LYS A 78 16.63 -3.99 -16.72
CA LYS A 78 18.02 -4.22 -16.34
C LYS A 78 18.19 -5.56 -15.62
N PHE A 79 17.28 -5.88 -14.70
CA PHE A 79 17.38 -7.09 -13.89
C PHE A 79 16.60 -8.28 -14.46
N TRP A 80 15.87 -8.10 -15.56
CA TRP A 80 15.10 -9.16 -16.22
C TRP A 80 15.92 -10.41 -16.50
N PRO A 81 17.06 -10.31 -17.21
CA PRO A 81 17.83 -11.48 -17.59
C PRO A 81 18.43 -12.21 -16.39
N HIS A 82 18.64 -11.50 -15.28
CA HIS A 82 19.31 -12.02 -14.10
C HIS A 82 18.37 -12.75 -13.15
N PHE A 83 17.14 -12.26 -13.00
CA PHE A 83 16.24 -12.71 -11.94
C PHE A 83 14.96 -13.31 -12.48
N PHE A 84 14.39 -12.72 -13.52
CA PHE A 84 13.00 -12.95 -13.90
C PHE A 84 12.86 -13.85 -15.12
N GLN A 85 13.86 -13.87 -16.00
CA GLN A 85 13.77 -14.52 -17.31
C GLN A 85 13.54 -16.02 -17.25
N GLU A 86 14.15 -16.71 -16.28
CA GLU A 86 13.99 -18.16 -16.12
C GLU A 86 12.54 -18.54 -15.75
N THR A 87 11.91 -17.77 -14.89
CA THR A 87 10.55 -18.05 -14.39
C THR A 87 9.45 -17.45 -15.26
N LEU A 88 9.65 -16.21 -15.72
CA LEU A 88 8.63 -15.40 -16.39
C LEU A 88 8.81 -15.32 -17.91
N GLY A 89 9.91 -15.86 -18.44
CA GLY A 89 10.21 -15.82 -19.87
C GLY A 89 10.66 -14.45 -20.35
N LYS A 90 10.33 -14.10 -21.60
CA LYS A 90 10.82 -12.87 -22.26
C LYS A 90 10.19 -11.61 -21.66
N PHE A 91 10.99 -10.57 -21.44
CA PHE A 91 10.49 -9.29 -20.92
C PHE A 91 9.61 -8.53 -21.90
N ARG A 92 9.83 -8.70 -23.20
CA ARG A 92 9.25 -7.82 -24.24
C ARG A 92 7.73 -7.63 -24.12
N PRO A 93 6.91 -8.69 -23.97
CA PRO A 93 5.46 -8.53 -23.83
C PRO A 93 5.03 -7.77 -22.56
N ILE A 94 5.82 -7.88 -21.49
CA ILE A 94 5.57 -7.18 -20.21
C ILE A 94 5.96 -5.71 -20.35
N LYS A 95 7.10 -5.44 -21.00
CA LYS A 95 7.55 -4.08 -21.30
C LYS A 95 6.54 -3.31 -22.14
N ASP A 96 5.96 -3.94 -23.16
CA ASP A 96 4.97 -3.30 -24.03
C ASP A 96 3.71 -2.91 -23.21
N LYS A 97 3.20 -3.81 -22.35
CA LYS A 97 2.09 -3.51 -21.43
C LYS A 97 2.41 -2.39 -20.43
N LEU A 98 3.61 -2.38 -19.85
CA LEU A 98 4.04 -1.32 -18.93
C LEU A 98 4.06 0.05 -19.62
N LYS A 99 4.54 0.12 -20.87
CA LYS A 99 4.53 1.36 -21.66
C LYS A 99 3.12 1.84 -22.00
N GLU A 100 2.21 0.92 -22.33
CA GLU A 100 0.82 1.27 -22.57
C GLU A 100 0.16 1.85 -21.31
N LEU A 101 0.40 1.26 -20.14
CA LEU A 101 -0.08 1.79 -18.86
C LEU A 101 0.53 3.16 -18.54
N GLU A 102 1.82 3.36 -18.81
CA GLU A 102 2.48 4.65 -18.64
C GLU A 102 1.84 5.75 -19.49
N GLY A 103 1.51 5.45 -20.76
CA GLY A 103 0.82 6.38 -21.65
C GLY A 103 -0.58 6.78 -21.15
N LEU A 104 -1.19 5.97 -20.29
CA LEU A 104 -2.50 6.23 -19.67
C LEU A 104 -2.40 6.88 -18.28
N ARG A 105 -1.20 7.04 -17.71
CA ARG A 105 -0.98 7.56 -16.34
C ARG A 105 -1.38 9.01 -16.15
N ASN A 106 -1.38 9.82 -17.21
CA ASN A 106 -1.65 11.25 -17.08
C ASN A 106 -2.65 11.80 -18.10
N PRO A 107 -3.93 11.42 -17.99
CA PRO A 107 -5.00 12.00 -18.82
C PRO A 107 -5.18 13.50 -18.54
N ALA A 108 -4.96 13.93 -17.29
CA ALA A 108 -5.07 15.31 -16.83
C ALA A 108 -3.98 16.23 -17.41
N ALA A 109 -2.73 15.78 -17.56
CA ALA A 109 -1.69 16.54 -18.28
C ALA A 109 -1.97 16.70 -19.78
N HIS A 110 -2.84 15.87 -20.34
CA HIS A 110 -3.32 15.95 -21.73
C HIS A 110 -4.76 16.49 -21.86
N GLY A 111 -5.37 16.94 -20.75
CA GLY A 111 -6.70 17.56 -20.73
C GLY A 111 -7.85 16.64 -21.16
N ARG A 112 -7.73 15.31 -21.05
CA ARG A 112 -8.78 14.36 -21.47
C ARG A 112 -9.19 13.41 -20.36
N THR A 113 -10.46 13.04 -20.34
CA THR A 113 -11.00 11.98 -19.47
C THR A 113 -10.72 10.60 -20.06
N LEU A 114 -10.36 9.62 -19.22
CA LEU A 114 -10.23 8.23 -19.64
C LEU A 114 -11.56 7.69 -20.16
N MET A 115 -11.53 7.13 -21.37
CA MET A 115 -12.65 6.43 -21.99
C MET A 115 -12.98 5.13 -21.21
N PRO A 116 -14.23 4.63 -21.24
CA PRO A 116 -14.59 3.38 -20.57
C PRO A 116 -13.68 2.19 -20.93
N SER A 117 -13.33 2.05 -22.20
CA SER A 117 -12.42 1.00 -22.68
C SER A 117 -10.99 1.14 -22.13
N GLU A 118 -10.48 2.36 -21.96
CA GLU A 118 -9.16 2.59 -21.34
C GLU A 118 -9.17 2.20 -19.85
N ARG A 119 -10.29 2.44 -19.16
CA ARG A 119 -10.45 2.03 -17.75
C ARG A 119 -10.49 0.52 -17.60
N GLU A 120 -11.21 -0.16 -18.48
CA GLU A 120 -11.24 -1.63 -18.53
C GLU A 120 -9.86 -2.20 -18.88
N PHE A 121 -9.16 -1.58 -19.84
CA PHE A 121 -7.79 -1.94 -20.18
C PHE A 121 -6.84 -1.80 -18.98
N ILE A 122 -6.85 -0.68 -18.26
CA ILE A 122 -6.04 -0.49 -17.05
C ILE A 122 -6.35 -1.59 -16.04
N SER A 123 -7.62 -1.85 -15.78
CA SER A 123 -8.05 -2.87 -14.83
C SER A 123 -7.56 -4.28 -15.22
N GLY A 124 -7.76 -4.67 -16.48
CA GLY A 124 -7.36 -5.98 -16.98
C GLY A 124 -5.84 -6.15 -17.03
N THR A 125 -5.12 -5.16 -17.54
CA THR A 125 -3.66 -5.20 -17.70
C THR A 125 -2.94 -5.20 -16.35
N THR A 126 -3.36 -4.35 -15.40
CA THR A 126 -2.76 -4.34 -14.06
C THR A 126 -3.00 -5.67 -13.33
N GLY A 127 -4.20 -6.26 -13.43
CA GLY A 127 -4.49 -7.59 -12.87
C GLY A 127 -3.63 -8.70 -13.50
N GLN A 128 -3.50 -8.72 -14.83
CA GLN A 128 -2.64 -9.69 -15.51
C GLN A 128 -1.16 -9.55 -15.12
N LEU A 129 -0.65 -8.32 -15.04
CA LEU A 129 0.74 -8.07 -14.64
C LEU A 129 0.99 -8.48 -13.19
N ARG A 130 0.06 -8.19 -12.27
CA ARG A 130 0.12 -8.68 -10.88
C ARG A 130 0.19 -10.20 -10.83
N ALA A 131 -0.64 -10.90 -11.60
CA ALA A 131 -0.57 -12.37 -11.67
C ALA A 131 0.78 -12.87 -12.22
N VAL A 132 1.40 -12.16 -13.17
CA VAL A 132 2.73 -12.49 -13.70
C VAL A 132 3.80 -12.32 -12.62
N PHE A 133 3.86 -11.16 -11.96
CA PHE A 133 4.83 -10.88 -10.91
C PHE A 133 4.60 -11.75 -9.67
N GLY A 134 3.35 -12.05 -9.33
CA GLY A 134 2.96 -12.98 -8.27
C GLY A 134 3.49 -14.39 -8.48
N ARG A 135 3.58 -14.89 -9.72
CA ARG A 135 4.23 -16.19 -9.99
C ARG A 135 5.73 -16.17 -9.70
N TYR A 136 6.39 -15.05 -10.00
CA TYR A 136 7.81 -14.92 -9.64
C TYR A 136 7.98 -14.89 -8.13
N SER A 137 7.12 -14.11 -7.47
CA SER A 137 7.02 -14.07 -6.03
C SER A 137 6.94 -15.49 -5.46
N SER A 138 5.96 -16.29 -5.86
CA SER A 138 5.80 -17.65 -5.32
C SER A 138 7.02 -18.56 -5.49
N THR A 139 7.80 -18.37 -6.56
CA THR A 139 9.05 -19.12 -6.74
C THR A 139 10.21 -18.60 -5.90
N LEU A 140 10.27 -17.30 -5.62
CA LEU A 140 11.33 -16.67 -4.84
C LEU A 140 11.08 -16.77 -3.33
N PHE A 141 9.81 -16.87 -2.92
CA PHE A 141 9.37 -16.81 -1.53
C PHE A 141 9.17 -18.19 -0.88
N GLY A 142 9.08 -19.29 -1.64
CA GLY A 142 8.85 -20.64 -1.08
C GLY A 142 7.53 -20.75 -0.33
N ALA A 143 7.30 -21.83 0.43
CA ALA A 143 6.08 -22.09 1.21
C ALA A 143 5.74 -21.06 2.32
N ASP A 144 6.50 -19.95 2.39
CA ASP A 144 6.22 -18.75 3.19
C ASP A 144 5.32 -17.73 2.48
N ASP A 145 4.88 -18.03 1.24
CA ASP A 145 3.92 -17.21 0.49
C ASP A 145 2.56 -17.27 1.19
N ASP A 146 2.32 -16.21 1.95
CA ASP A 146 1.15 -16.11 2.76
C ASP A 146 -0.06 -15.83 1.86
N PRO A 147 -1.03 -16.75 1.73
CA PRO A 147 -2.10 -16.65 0.73
C PRO A 147 -3.15 -15.59 1.10
N TYR A 148 -2.97 -14.94 2.25
CA TYR A 148 -3.89 -13.97 2.79
C TYR A 148 -3.45 -12.54 2.44
N PRO A 149 -4.42 -11.64 2.20
CA PRO A 149 -4.18 -10.21 2.15
C PRO A 149 -3.26 -9.70 3.26
N GLN A 150 -2.50 -8.66 2.94
CA GLN A 150 -1.59 -8.02 3.86
C GLN A 150 -1.84 -6.53 3.91
N MET A 151 -1.89 -6.00 5.12
CA MET A 151 -1.86 -4.55 5.29
C MET A 151 -0.50 -4.05 4.84
N LEU A 152 -0.48 -2.92 4.16
CA LEU A 152 0.72 -2.35 3.57
C LEU A 152 1.13 -1.07 4.29
N SER A 153 0.15 -0.23 4.60
CA SER A 153 0.32 0.96 5.43
C SER A 153 -1.02 1.49 5.90
N VAL A 154 -1.01 2.24 7.00
CA VAL A 154 -2.14 3.09 7.40
C VAL A 154 -1.63 4.51 7.64
N GLU A 155 -2.33 5.48 7.05
CA GLU A 155 -2.07 6.90 7.18
C GLU A 155 -3.28 7.60 7.80
N ASP A 156 -3.04 8.59 8.66
CA ASP A 156 -4.07 9.50 9.16
C ASP A 156 -3.90 10.94 8.66
N SER A 157 -4.96 11.74 8.72
CA SER A 157 -4.95 13.16 8.36
C SER A 157 -4.13 14.04 9.30
N LEU A 158 -3.60 13.50 10.41
CA LEU A 158 -2.72 14.17 11.34
C LEU A 158 -1.24 13.97 10.99
N GLY A 159 -0.96 13.26 9.89
CA GLY A 159 0.37 13.03 9.35
C GLY A 159 1.09 11.84 9.95
N THR A 160 0.36 10.94 10.62
CA THR A 160 0.88 9.63 11.00
C THR A 160 0.91 8.72 9.78
N LEU A 161 2.06 8.14 9.47
CA LEU A 161 2.20 7.05 8.52
C LEU A 161 2.81 5.84 9.23
N ILE A 162 2.10 4.72 9.22
CA ILE A 162 2.61 3.46 9.75
C ILE A 162 2.75 2.47 8.61
N GLU A 163 3.97 2.02 8.37
CA GLU A 163 4.27 0.94 7.44
C GLU A 163 4.09 -0.43 8.11
N PHE A 164 3.59 -1.38 7.34
CA PHE A 164 3.50 -2.76 7.80
C PHE A 164 4.88 -3.41 7.93
N LYS A 165 5.07 -4.15 9.02
CA LYS A 165 6.23 -5.03 9.24
C LYS A 165 5.72 -6.36 9.77
N LYS A 166 6.12 -7.48 9.16
CA LYS A 166 5.57 -8.84 9.42
C LYS A 166 5.67 -9.25 10.89
N ASP A 167 6.76 -8.86 11.54
CA ASP A 167 7.06 -9.04 12.97
C ASP A 167 6.15 -8.22 13.89
N MET A 168 5.46 -7.21 13.37
CA MET A 168 4.70 -6.24 14.17
C MET A 168 3.17 -6.29 13.94
N ARG A 169 2.67 -7.36 13.29
CA ARG A 169 1.30 -7.52 12.78
C ARG A 169 0.15 -7.37 13.80
N GLN A 170 0.42 -7.51 15.10
CA GLN A 170 -0.60 -7.39 16.15
C GLN A 170 -0.31 -6.30 17.19
N HIS A 171 0.78 -5.55 17.01
CA HIS A 171 1.17 -4.53 17.96
C HIS A 171 0.37 -3.24 17.73
N ILE A 172 -0.08 -2.62 18.81
CA ILE A 172 -0.68 -1.27 18.78
C ILE A 172 0.42 -0.25 18.45
N ARG A 173 0.08 0.76 17.66
CA ARG A 173 0.99 1.82 17.23
C ARG A 173 0.57 3.13 17.86
N THR A 174 1.34 3.58 18.83
CA THR A 174 1.16 4.91 19.41
C THR A 174 1.49 5.96 18.37
N THR A 175 0.50 6.81 18.05
CA THR A 175 0.66 7.91 17.08
C THR A 175 1.41 9.09 17.68
N ASN A 176 1.43 9.18 19.02
CA ASN A 176 1.85 10.36 19.80
C ASN A 176 1.03 11.62 19.46
N LYS A 177 -0.15 11.47 18.85
CA LYS A 177 -1.06 12.57 18.53
C LYS A 177 -2.07 12.76 19.66
N VAL A 178 -2.27 14.01 20.02
CA VAL A 178 -3.33 14.44 20.94
C VAL A 178 -4.44 15.07 20.12
N VAL A 179 -5.67 14.63 20.33
CA VAL A 179 -6.88 15.13 19.65
C VAL A 179 -7.93 15.57 20.68
N GLN A 180 -8.90 16.36 20.25
CA GLN A 180 -10.00 16.84 21.10
C GLN A 180 -11.34 16.25 20.68
N VAL A 181 -12.29 16.18 21.62
CA VAL A 181 -13.70 15.91 21.29
C VAL A 181 -14.20 16.90 20.24
N GLY A 182 -14.92 16.40 19.23
CA GLY A 182 -15.39 17.15 18.08
C GLY A 182 -14.38 17.26 16.93
N GLN A 183 -13.11 16.89 17.15
CA GLN A 183 -12.12 16.87 16.08
C GLN A 183 -12.37 15.68 15.13
N GLN A 184 -12.29 15.95 13.83
CA GLN A 184 -12.39 14.91 12.80
C GLN A 184 -10.98 14.47 12.34
N ILE A 185 -10.83 13.17 12.09
CA ILE A 185 -9.69 12.61 11.38
C ILE A 185 -10.16 11.81 10.18
N GLU A 186 -9.29 11.71 9.17
CA GLU A 186 -9.43 10.76 8.08
C GLU A 186 -8.33 9.71 8.20
N ILE A 187 -8.69 8.45 7.95
CA ILE A 187 -7.76 7.32 7.94
C ILE A 187 -7.83 6.67 6.57
N VAL A 188 -6.67 6.45 5.97
CA VAL A 188 -6.50 5.74 4.70
C VAL A 188 -5.64 4.51 4.93
N ALA A 189 -6.19 3.35 4.62
CA ALA A 189 -5.50 2.09 4.70
C ALA A 189 -5.11 1.61 3.30
N LEU A 190 -3.91 1.09 3.14
CA LEU A 190 -3.51 0.40 1.94
C LEU A 190 -3.25 -1.04 2.30
N ALA A 191 -3.82 -1.96 1.53
CA ALA A 191 -3.59 -3.39 1.67
C ALA A 191 -3.50 -4.01 0.28
N GLU A 192 -2.99 -5.22 0.23
CA GLU A 192 -2.83 -5.97 -1.00
C GLU A 192 -3.18 -7.43 -0.80
N ASP A 193 -3.91 -7.97 -1.77
CA ASP A 193 -4.09 -9.40 -1.92
C ASP A 193 -3.01 -9.96 -2.86
N PRO A 194 -2.30 -11.03 -2.47
CA PRO A 194 -1.27 -11.66 -3.33
C PRO A 194 -1.79 -12.14 -4.69
N SER A 195 -3.08 -12.47 -4.80
CA SER A 195 -3.73 -12.88 -6.06
C SER A 195 -4.40 -11.71 -6.79
N GLY A 196 -4.36 -10.50 -6.23
CA GLY A 196 -4.98 -9.31 -6.79
C GLY A 196 -6.50 -9.26 -6.67
N GLU A 197 -7.09 -10.04 -5.75
CA GLU A 197 -8.53 -10.01 -5.48
C GLU A 197 -8.98 -8.70 -4.84
N ASP A 198 -10.27 -8.39 -5.01
CA ASP A 198 -10.90 -7.27 -4.31
C ASP A 198 -10.87 -7.48 -2.78
N LEU A 199 -10.59 -6.40 -2.07
CA LEU A 199 -10.47 -6.37 -0.61
C LEU A 199 -11.65 -5.66 0.04
N GLU A 200 -11.95 -6.07 1.27
CA GLU A 200 -12.86 -5.39 2.17
C GLU A 200 -12.09 -4.88 3.40
N TYR A 201 -12.47 -3.72 3.88
CA TYR A 201 -11.88 -3.04 5.03
C TYR A 201 -12.94 -2.84 6.11
N LEU A 202 -12.50 -2.86 7.37
CA LEU A 202 -13.34 -2.54 8.51
C LEU A 202 -12.57 -1.60 9.43
N PHE A 203 -13.22 -0.51 9.82
CA PHE A 203 -12.70 0.46 10.76
C PHE A 203 -13.54 0.43 12.03
N ARG A 204 -12.88 0.42 13.19
CA ARG A 204 -13.57 0.47 14.48
C ARG A 204 -12.77 1.13 15.58
N THR A 205 -13.45 1.76 16.52
CA THR A 205 -12.87 2.08 17.83
C THR A 205 -12.96 0.86 18.74
N LEU A 206 -11.90 0.55 19.48
CA LEU A 206 -11.87 -0.64 20.34
C LEU A 206 -12.53 -0.40 21.71
N HIS A 207 -12.55 0.84 22.20
CA HIS A 207 -13.02 1.15 23.56
C HIS A 207 -14.44 1.74 23.62
N MET A 208 -14.98 2.27 22.51
CA MET A 208 -16.27 3.01 22.48
C MET A 208 -17.04 2.71 21.18
N SER A 209 -17.18 1.41 20.89
CA SER A 209 -17.27 0.76 19.57
C SER A 209 -18.20 1.37 18.52
N VAL A 210 -17.67 2.35 17.79
CA VAL A 210 -18.11 2.66 16.42
C VAL A 210 -17.51 1.61 15.50
N ASN A 211 -18.29 1.10 14.56
CA ASN A 211 -17.88 0.08 13.60
C ASN A 211 -18.52 0.39 12.24
N THR A 212 -17.71 0.48 11.19
CA THR A 212 -18.20 0.76 9.83
C THR A 212 -18.90 -0.43 9.19
N GLY A 213 -18.73 -1.63 9.75
CA GLY A 213 -18.91 -2.88 9.01
C GLY A 213 -17.82 -3.05 7.94
N TRP A 214 -17.89 -4.15 7.21
CA TRP A 214 -17.02 -4.41 6.07
C TRP A 214 -17.46 -3.58 4.87
N THR A 215 -16.53 -2.84 4.28
CA THR A 215 -16.76 -1.97 3.13
C THR A 215 -15.64 -2.12 2.10
N ALA A 216 -15.92 -1.85 0.83
CA ALA A 216 -14.89 -1.76 -0.20
C ALA A 216 -14.03 -0.48 -0.08
N SER A 217 -14.46 0.50 0.72
CA SER A 217 -13.69 1.72 0.97
C SER A 217 -12.51 1.44 1.88
N ASN A 218 -11.32 1.81 1.44
CA ASN A 218 -10.12 1.79 2.24
C ASN A 218 -9.91 3.09 3.05
N GLN A 219 -10.95 3.93 3.13
CA GLN A 219 -10.92 5.21 3.82
C GLN A 219 -12.07 5.32 4.84
N TRP A 220 -11.79 5.97 5.96
CA TRP A 220 -12.77 6.25 6.99
C TRP A 220 -12.57 7.63 7.60
N SER A 221 -13.67 8.36 7.76
CA SER A 221 -13.72 9.63 8.46
C SER A 221 -14.38 9.44 9.82
N TYR A 222 -13.73 9.92 10.87
CA TYR A 222 -14.17 9.75 12.25
C TYR A 222 -14.08 11.03 13.05
N VAL A 223 -15.14 11.35 13.80
CA VAL A 223 -15.20 12.47 14.73
C VAL A 223 -15.11 11.93 16.15
N PHE A 224 -14.10 12.38 16.90
CA PHE A 224 -13.93 11.98 18.29
C PHE A 224 -15.08 12.55 19.15
N THR A 225 -15.59 11.74 20.07
CA THR A 225 -16.72 12.06 20.94
C THR A 225 -16.30 12.05 22.40
N ASP A 226 -17.16 12.51 23.32
CA ASP A 226 -16.90 12.44 24.77
C ASP A 226 -16.63 11.01 25.26
N ALA A 227 -17.18 10.03 24.53
CA ALA A 227 -16.92 8.63 24.78
C ALA A 227 -15.41 8.32 24.67
N ASP A 228 -14.71 8.94 23.73
CA ASP A 228 -13.33 8.57 23.38
C ASP A 228 -12.26 9.17 24.29
N VAL A 229 -12.66 10.02 25.25
CA VAL A 229 -11.76 10.74 26.17
C VAL A 229 -10.89 9.76 26.97
N GLY A 230 -9.58 9.93 26.87
CA GLY A 230 -8.60 9.11 27.57
C GLY A 230 -7.24 9.06 26.89
N GLU A 231 -6.25 8.46 27.56
CA GLU A 231 -4.88 8.31 27.03
C GLU A 231 -4.73 7.15 26.03
N MET A 232 -5.75 6.32 25.86
CA MET A 232 -5.69 5.10 25.05
C MET A 232 -6.95 4.95 24.20
N CYS A 233 -7.19 5.87 23.28
CA CYS A 233 -8.20 5.68 22.24
C CYS A 233 -7.59 4.90 21.07
N ASP A 234 -8.00 3.65 20.92
CA ASP A 234 -7.47 2.73 19.90
C ASP A 234 -8.43 2.62 18.72
N VAL A 235 -7.94 2.98 17.53
CA VAL A 235 -8.63 2.80 16.25
C VAL A 235 -7.99 1.63 15.51
N SER A 236 -8.79 0.61 15.22
CA SER A 236 -8.36 -0.58 14.49
C SER A 236 -8.85 -0.54 13.05
N VAL A 237 -7.94 -0.83 12.12
CA VAL A 237 -8.23 -1.10 10.72
C VAL A 237 -7.96 -2.56 10.44
N ARG A 238 -8.91 -3.25 9.83
CA ARG A 238 -8.79 -4.64 9.40
C ARG A 238 -8.99 -4.74 7.90
N VAL A 239 -8.38 -5.75 7.30
CA VAL A 239 -8.57 -6.10 5.89
C VAL A 239 -8.88 -7.58 5.73
N ARG A 240 -9.70 -7.92 4.74
CA ARG A 240 -9.93 -9.29 4.31
C ARG A 240 -10.19 -9.38 2.81
N SER A 241 -9.97 -10.56 2.27
CA SER A 241 -10.47 -10.96 0.95
C SER A 241 -11.90 -11.48 1.07
N LYS A 242 -12.57 -11.73 -0.06
CA LYS A 242 -13.87 -12.42 -0.10
C LYS A 242 -13.76 -13.95 0.02
N ARG A 243 -12.55 -14.49 0.25
CA ARG A 243 -12.32 -15.93 0.39
C ARG A 243 -12.95 -16.45 1.68
N PRO A 244 -13.38 -17.74 1.72
CA PRO A 244 -14.02 -18.31 2.90
C PRO A 244 -13.07 -18.58 4.07
N HIS A 245 -11.75 -18.51 3.84
CA HIS A 245 -10.74 -18.79 4.84
C HIS A 245 -9.88 -17.56 5.03
N HIS A 246 -9.70 -17.20 6.30
CA HIS A 246 -8.92 -16.04 6.70
C HIS A 246 -7.77 -16.42 7.62
N ARG A 247 -6.70 -15.61 7.58
CA ARG A 247 -5.52 -15.77 8.44
C ARG A 247 -5.89 -15.78 9.92
N MET A 248 -6.69 -14.79 10.34
CA MET A 248 -7.10 -14.58 11.72
C MET A 248 -8.57 -14.98 11.85
N ARG A 249 -8.80 -16.24 12.21
CA ARG A 249 -10.15 -16.76 12.46
C ARG A 249 -10.67 -16.28 13.81
N SER A 250 -11.91 -15.80 13.80
CA SER A 250 -12.71 -15.58 15.01
C SER A 250 -13.82 -16.63 15.12
N HIS A 251 -14.28 -16.89 16.33
CA HIS A 251 -15.47 -17.69 16.60
C HIS A 251 -16.74 -17.01 16.06
N ILE A 252 -16.68 -15.68 15.83
CA ILE A 252 -17.69 -14.91 15.13
C ILE A 252 -17.20 -14.71 13.68
N PRO A 253 -17.83 -15.35 12.66
CA PRO A 253 -17.35 -15.29 11.28
C PRO A 253 -17.21 -13.87 10.74
N SER A 254 -18.11 -12.96 11.12
CA SER A 254 -18.08 -11.54 10.70
C SER A 254 -16.88 -10.76 11.25
N GLU A 255 -16.13 -11.31 12.22
CA GLU A 255 -14.91 -10.70 12.75
C GLU A 255 -13.62 -11.30 12.17
N SER A 256 -13.71 -12.38 11.38
CA SER A 256 -12.55 -13.01 10.77
C SER A 256 -11.93 -12.09 9.71
N HIS A 257 -10.60 -12.04 9.67
CA HIS A 257 -9.86 -11.10 8.83
C HIS A 257 -8.46 -11.62 8.49
N ASP A 258 -7.83 -10.99 7.51
CA ASP A 258 -6.56 -11.43 6.96
C ASP A 258 -5.37 -10.61 7.51
N ASP A 259 -5.59 -9.34 7.83
CA ASP A 259 -4.59 -8.51 8.49
C ASP A 259 -5.22 -7.35 9.28
N LEU A 260 -4.46 -6.75 10.20
CA LEU A 260 -4.91 -5.60 10.98
C LEU A 260 -3.77 -4.64 11.35
N MET A 261 -4.12 -3.37 11.54
CA MET A 261 -3.27 -2.38 12.21
C MET A 261 -4.11 -1.56 13.18
N THR A 262 -3.52 -1.18 14.32
CA THR A 262 -4.21 -0.39 15.35
C THR A 262 -3.40 0.86 15.68
N LEU A 263 -4.04 2.03 15.57
CA LEU A 263 -3.50 3.35 15.90
C LEU A 263 -4.02 3.78 17.27
N ARG A 264 -3.14 4.30 18.12
CA ARG A 264 -3.49 4.82 19.44
C ARG A 264 -3.34 6.34 19.50
N TYR A 265 -4.40 7.01 19.93
CA TYR A 265 -4.48 8.46 20.15
C TYR A 265 -4.71 8.77 21.64
N SER A 266 -4.27 9.95 22.08
CA SER A 266 -4.72 10.55 23.34
C SER A 266 -5.83 11.55 23.05
N VAL A 267 -7.01 11.37 23.63
CA VAL A 267 -8.19 12.22 23.41
C VAL A 267 -8.43 13.07 24.65
N ARG A 268 -8.56 14.38 24.46
CA ARG A 268 -8.87 15.35 25.52
C ARG A 268 -10.33 15.83 25.39
N PRO A 269 -10.98 16.20 26.51
CA PRO A 269 -12.28 16.87 26.46
C PRO A 269 -12.24 18.13 25.59
N ALA A 270 -13.39 18.52 25.03
CA ALA A 270 -13.56 19.86 24.46
C ALA A 270 -13.39 20.90 25.59
N LEU A 271 -12.69 22.00 25.29
CA LEU A 271 -12.58 23.17 26.18
C LEU A 271 -13.87 23.99 26.18
#